data_AF-A0A7R9BIN8-F1
#
_entry.id   AF-A0A7R9BIN8-F1
#
_cell.length_a   1.000
_cell.length_b   1.000
_cell.length_c   1.000
_cell.angle_alpha   90.00
_cell.angle_beta   90.00
_cell.angle_gamma   90.00
#
_symmetry.space_group_name_H-M   'P 1'
#
loop_
_entity.id
_entity.type
_entity.pdbx_description
1 polymer ?
#
loop_
_entity_poly.entity_id
_entity_poly.type
_entity_poly.pdbx_seq_one_letter_code
_entity_poly.pdbx_strand_id
1 'polypeptide(L)'
;MFRSLINAAKVARPESLSLVGAFRALHVSPVVMAEPMKKKKRLDPAIVRAREERKKKKLEKAIRKLEKHAKQLKPIEEMEVPYRLRTEIPMRTRKLPPMTAEELENRIETLKEWARHRGKVAIAEASWIEKMVQAQDKALQELRKESEELYQAAIQIDPELLPYRTKGCVESAPISNYEPADGYIHDVSRKWTS
;
A
#
# COMPACT_ATOMS: atom_id res chain seq x y z
N MET A 1 -12.57 47.38 -44.56
CA MET A 1 -13.74 47.90 -45.29
C MET A 1 -15.01 47.36 -44.64
N PHE A 2 -15.89 48.28 -44.19
CA PHE A 2 -17.32 48.18 -43.82
C PHE A 2 -17.78 47.03 -42.89
N ARG A 3 -18.01 47.20 -41.57
CA ARG A 3 -19.11 47.91 -40.84
C ARG A 3 -20.54 47.60 -41.34
N SER A 4 -21.40 47.03 -40.48
CA SER A 4 -22.50 47.72 -39.77
C SER A 4 -23.50 46.70 -39.13
N LEU A 5 -23.79 46.74 -37.81
CA LEU A 5 -24.87 47.48 -37.09
C LEU A 5 -26.28 46.87 -37.31
N ILE A 6 -27.27 46.80 -36.41
CA ILE A 6 -27.57 47.41 -35.10
C ILE A 6 -28.82 46.67 -34.51
N ASN A 7 -28.94 46.62 -33.18
CA ASN A 7 -30.15 46.27 -32.43
C ASN A 7 -31.22 47.38 -32.53
N ALA A 8 -32.50 47.02 -32.66
CA ALA A 8 -33.61 47.97 -32.54
C ALA A 8 -34.59 47.55 -31.44
N ALA A 9 -34.46 48.20 -30.29
CA ALA A 9 -35.52 48.30 -29.30
C ALA A 9 -36.64 49.21 -29.83
N LYS A 10 -37.90 48.89 -29.51
CA LYS A 10 -39.00 49.84 -29.64
C LYS A 10 -39.96 49.69 -28.46
N VAL A 11 -39.92 50.68 -27.58
CA VAL A 11 -40.92 50.95 -26.54
C VAL A 11 -41.80 52.08 -27.05
N ALA A 12 -43.11 51.92 -26.96
CA ALA A 12 -44.07 53.02 -26.96
C ALA A 12 -45.28 52.62 -26.10
N ARG A 13 -45.54 53.41 -25.05
CA ARG A 13 -46.82 53.53 -24.31
C ARG A 13 -47.63 54.70 -24.99
N PRO A 14 -48.83 55.17 -24.56
CA PRO A 14 -49.49 54.97 -23.26
C PRO A 14 -51.07 55.02 -23.26
N GLU A 15 -51.64 54.96 -22.04
CA GLU A 15 -52.93 55.51 -21.56
C GLU A 15 -54.28 54.82 -21.88
N SER A 16 -54.95 54.34 -20.81
CA SER A 16 -56.19 54.95 -20.32
C SER A 16 -56.54 54.48 -18.90
N LEU A 17 -56.68 55.47 -18.02
CA LEU A 17 -57.56 55.64 -16.84
C LEU A 17 -58.73 54.61 -16.77
N SER A 18 -59.23 54.10 -15.65
CA SER A 18 -59.18 54.51 -14.25
C SER A 18 -59.95 53.50 -13.37
N LEU A 19 -59.52 53.43 -12.11
CA LEU A 19 -60.34 53.30 -10.89
C LEU A 19 -61.02 51.96 -10.52
N VAL A 20 -60.59 51.47 -9.34
CA VAL A 20 -61.33 50.67 -8.34
C VAL A 20 -61.70 49.25 -8.76
N GLY A 21 -61.37 48.18 -8.05
CA GLY A 21 -60.80 48.00 -6.73
C GLY A 21 -60.69 46.49 -6.49
N ALA A 22 -59.65 46.10 -5.76
CA ALA A 22 -59.51 44.88 -4.98
C ALA A 22 -60.32 43.62 -5.38
N PHE A 23 -59.75 42.74 -6.21
CA PHE A 23 -59.93 41.27 -6.15
C PHE A 23 -58.78 40.58 -6.92
N ARG A 24 -57.53 40.71 -6.44
CA ARG A 24 -56.36 40.05 -7.07
C ARG A 24 -55.80 38.90 -6.24
N ALA A 25 -56.67 37.97 -5.83
CA ALA A 25 -56.24 36.76 -5.11
C ALA A 25 -57.08 35.51 -5.43
N LEU A 26 -57.60 35.37 -6.65
CA LEU A 26 -58.11 34.09 -7.15
C LEU A 26 -57.32 33.68 -8.39
N HIS A 27 -56.37 32.76 -8.19
CA HIS A 27 -55.78 31.99 -9.28
C HIS A 27 -56.62 30.71 -9.44
N VAL A 28 -57.41 30.62 -10.50
CA VAL A 28 -58.09 29.37 -10.88
C VAL A 28 -57.28 28.75 -12.01
N SER A 29 -56.65 27.60 -11.76
CA SER A 29 -56.01 26.84 -12.83
C SER A 29 -57.08 26.25 -13.75
N PRO A 30 -56.89 26.24 -15.08
CA PRO A 30 -57.81 25.58 -15.99
C PRO A 30 -57.92 24.09 -15.62
N VAL A 31 -59.15 23.57 -15.57
CA VAL A 31 -59.39 22.12 -15.38
C VAL A 31 -58.89 21.42 -16.64
N VAL A 32 -57.67 20.90 -16.58
CA VAL A 32 -57.14 20.05 -17.64
C VAL A 32 -57.83 18.70 -17.50
N MET A 33 -58.80 18.45 -18.38
CA MET A 33 -59.49 17.17 -18.55
C MET A 33 -58.55 16.12 -19.18
N ALA A 34 -57.36 15.93 -18.60
CA ALA A 34 -56.43 14.90 -19.03
C ALA A 34 -56.97 13.53 -18.59
N GLU A 35 -57.02 12.57 -19.52
CA GLU A 35 -57.29 11.17 -19.16
C GLU A 35 -56.30 10.73 -18.06
N PRO A 36 -56.77 10.04 -17.01
CA PRO A 36 -55.90 9.58 -15.93
C PRO A 36 -54.71 8.80 -16.51
N MET A 37 -53.49 9.18 -16.11
CA MET A 37 -52.25 8.62 -16.66
C MET A 37 -52.30 7.09 -16.64
N LYS A 38 -52.03 6.46 -17.80
CA LYS A 38 -52.00 5.00 -17.94
C LYS A 38 -51.09 4.41 -16.85
N LYS A 39 -51.64 3.52 -16.02
CA LYS A 39 -50.91 2.86 -14.94
C LYS A 39 -49.65 2.22 -15.50
N LYS A 40 -48.49 2.56 -14.92
CA LYS A 40 -47.20 2.00 -15.33
C LYS A 40 -47.28 0.47 -15.25
N LYS A 41 -47.13 -0.20 -16.39
CA LYS A 41 -47.16 -1.67 -16.45
C LYS A 41 -46.03 -2.22 -15.57
N ARG A 42 -46.37 -3.18 -14.71
CA ARG A 42 -45.37 -3.94 -13.94
C ARG A 42 -44.50 -4.69 -14.96
N LEU A 43 -43.19 -4.56 -14.83
CA LEU A 43 -42.24 -5.27 -15.69
C LEU A 43 -42.40 -6.77 -15.48
N ASP A 44 -42.28 -7.53 -16.57
CA ASP A 44 -42.35 -8.98 -16.51
C ASP A 44 -41.30 -9.54 -15.52
N PRO A 45 -41.67 -10.53 -14.70
CA PRO A 45 -40.76 -11.08 -13.69
C PRO A 45 -39.47 -11.64 -14.29
N ALA A 46 -39.52 -12.15 -15.52
CA ALA A 46 -38.34 -12.60 -16.27
C ALA A 46 -37.35 -11.47 -16.57
N ILE A 47 -37.85 -10.27 -16.91
CA ILE A 47 -37.00 -9.10 -17.21
C ILE A 47 -36.34 -8.58 -15.92
N VAL A 48 -37.04 -8.62 -14.78
CA VAL A 48 -36.48 -8.25 -13.47
C VAL A 48 -35.37 -9.21 -13.06
N ARG A 49 -35.59 -10.52 -13.14
CA ARG A 49 -34.58 -11.56 -12.85
C ARG A 49 -33.34 -11.41 -13.75
N ALA A 50 -33.54 -11.21 -15.05
CA ALA A 50 -32.43 -11.01 -15.98
C ALA A 50 -31.61 -9.73 -15.66
N ARG A 51 -32.25 -8.65 -15.18
CA ARG A 51 -31.54 -7.44 -14.73
C ARG A 51 -30.73 -7.70 -13.46
N GLU A 52 -31.27 -8.45 -12.51
CA GLU A 52 -30.57 -8.83 -11.29
C GLU A 52 -29.38 -9.75 -11.57
N GLU A 53 -29.54 -10.76 -12.42
CA GLU A 53 -28.44 -11.64 -12.85
C GLU A 53 -27.33 -10.87 -13.57
N ARG A 54 -27.68 -9.89 -14.42
CA ARG A 54 -26.69 -9.00 -15.04
C ARG A 54 -25.92 -8.17 -14.01
N LYS A 55 -26.59 -7.68 -12.96
CA LYS A 55 -25.93 -6.95 -11.85
C LYS A 55 -25.01 -7.89 -11.05
N LYS A 56 -25.48 -9.09 -10.70
CA LYS A 56 -24.69 -10.11 -10.00
C LYS A 56 -23.42 -10.47 -10.78
N LYS A 57 -23.55 -10.78 -12.08
CA LYS A 57 -22.39 -11.10 -12.95
C LYS A 57 -21.40 -9.92 -13.07
N LYS A 58 -21.89 -8.68 -13.08
CA LYS A 58 -21.02 -7.48 -13.09
C LYS A 58 -20.24 -7.35 -11.79
N LEU A 59 -20.91 -7.50 -10.65
CA LEU A 59 -20.29 -7.44 -9.33
C LEU A 59 -19.28 -8.59 -9.15
N GLU A 60 -19.63 -9.80 -9.55
CA GLU A 60 -18.74 -10.96 -9.50
C GLU A 60 -17.47 -10.73 -10.34
N LYS A 61 -17.60 -10.19 -11.55
CA LYS A 61 -16.43 -9.82 -12.36
C LYS A 61 -15.60 -8.72 -11.72
N ALA A 62 -16.22 -7.74 -11.07
CA ALA A 62 -15.52 -6.67 -10.37
C ALA A 62 -14.74 -7.22 -9.16
N ILE A 63 -15.37 -8.08 -8.35
CA ILE A 63 -14.76 -8.78 -7.23
C ILE A 63 -13.55 -9.60 -7.72
N ARG A 64 -13.72 -10.42 -8.77
CA ARG A 64 -12.61 -11.21 -9.35
C ARG A 64 -11.43 -10.33 -9.83
N LYS A 65 -11.69 -9.11 -10.31
CA LYS A 65 -10.62 -8.16 -10.68
C LYS A 65 -9.93 -7.59 -9.45
N LEU A 66 -10.69 -7.16 -8.45
CA LEU A 66 -10.15 -6.62 -7.19
C LEU A 66 -9.32 -7.68 -6.47
N GLU A 67 -9.79 -8.93 -6.41
CA GLU A 67 -9.04 -10.06 -5.84
C GLU A 67 -7.72 -10.32 -6.57
N LYS A 68 -7.69 -10.14 -7.90
CA LYS A 68 -6.46 -10.29 -8.69
C LYS A 68 -5.47 -9.15 -8.40
N HIS A 69 -5.94 -7.92 -8.27
CA HIS A 69 -5.11 -6.76 -7.98
C HIS A 69 -4.62 -6.74 -6.52
N ALA A 70 -5.44 -7.15 -5.56
CA ALA A 70 -5.06 -7.24 -4.15
C ALA A 70 -3.88 -8.18 -3.87
N LYS A 71 -3.64 -9.16 -4.76
CA LYS A 71 -2.51 -10.09 -4.69
C LYS A 71 -1.23 -9.57 -5.35
N GLN A 72 -1.27 -8.43 -6.04
CA GLN A 72 -0.08 -7.86 -6.65
C GLN A 72 0.77 -7.20 -5.57
N LEU A 73 1.98 -7.73 -5.37
CA LEU A 73 2.94 -7.17 -4.43
C LEU A 73 3.47 -5.83 -4.94
N LYS A 74 3.81 -4.93 -4.01
CA LYS A 74 4.52 -3.70 -4.35
C LYS A 74 5.90 -4.06 -4.92
N PRO A 75 6.38 -3.39 -5.97
CA PRO A 75 7.71 -3.64 -6.51
C PRO A 75 8.79 -3.22 -5.49
N ILE A 76 9.91 -3.92 -5.51
CA ILE A 76 11.06 -3.66 -4.63
C ILE A 76 12.06 -2.79 -5.40
N GLU A 77 12.05 -1.49 -5.12
CA GLU A 77 12.86 -0.52 -5.87
C GLU A 77 14.37 -0.77 -5.76
N GLU A 78 14.84 -1.30 -4.63
CA GLU A 78 16.28 -1.58 -4.39
C GLU A 78 16.83 -2.72 -5.26
N MET A 79 15.96 -3.65 -5.67
CA MET A 79 16.34 -4.80 -6.50
C MET A 79 16.43 -4.44 -7.99
N GLU A 80 15.80 -3.35 -8.41
CA GLU A 80 15.74 -2.94 -9.81
C GLU A 80 16.77 -1.84 -10.11
N VAL A 81 17.57 -2.03 -11.15
CA VAL A 81 18.49 -0.98 -11.63
C VAL A 81 17.67 0.17 -12.23
N PRO A 82 17.79 1.41 -11.72
CA PRO A 82 17.08 2.57 -12.26
C PRO A 82 17.35 2.75 -13.76
N TYR A 83 16.31 3.03 -14.54
CA TYR A 83 16.41 3.16 -15.99
C TYR A 83 17.44 4.21 -16.43
N ARG A 84 17.51 5.35 -15.72
CA ARG A 84 18.46 6.44 -15.99
C ARG A 84 19.91 5.95 -16.00
N LEU A 85 20.28 5.10 -15.03
CA LEU A 85 21.64 4.59 -14.93
C LEU A 85 22.02 3.73 -16.12
N ARG A 86 21.07 3.01 -16.74
CA ARG A 86 21.32 2.16 -17.91
C ARG A 86 21.75 2.99 -19.14
N THR A 87 21.15 4.17 -19.31
CA THR A 87 21.52 5.10 -20.40
C THR A 87 22.85 5.80 -20.12
N GLU A 88 23.14 6.07 -18.84
CA GLU A 88 24.33 6.80 -18.41
C GLU A 88 25.58 5.91 -18.21
N ILE A 89 25.46 4.57 -18.29
CA ILE A 89 26.58 3.63 -18.14
C ILE A 89 27.85 4.09 -18.89
N PRO A 90 27.82 4.39 -20.21
CA PRO A 90 29.05 4.75 -20.93
C PRO A 90 29.72 6.02 -20.40
N MET A 91 28.95 6.95 -19.83
CA MET A 91 29.47 8.22 -19.27
C MET A 91 29.96 8.06 -17.83
N ARG A 92 29.35 7.16 -17.05
CA ARG A 92 29.66 6.96 -15.62
C ARG A 92 30.69 5.86 -15.36
N THR A 93 30.99 5.03 -16.36
CA THR A 93 31.93 3.91 -16.20
C THR A 93 33.35 4.43 -16.02
N ARG A 94 33.98 4.06 -14.89
CA ARG A 94 35.39 4.36 -14.62
C ARG A 94 36.27 3.31 -15.30
N LYS A 95 37.26 3.73 -16.07
CA LYS A 95 38.28 2.84 -16.62
C LYS A 95 39.31 2.54 -15.53
N LEU A 96 39.29 1.32 -15.01
CA LEU A 96 40.26 0.87 -14.01
C LEU A 96 41.51 0.29 -14.69
N PRO A 97 42.71 0.48 -14.10
CA PRO A 97 43.90 -0.23 -14.56
C PRO A 97 43.73 -1.75 -14.38
N PRO A 98 44.35 -2.57 -15.24
CA PRO A 98 44.39 -4.02 -15.03
C PRO A 98 45.15 -4.32 -13.73
N MET A 99 44.68 -5.30 -12.96
CA MET A 99 45.36 -5.74 -11.74
C MET A 99 46.68 -6.41 -12.06
N THR A 100 47.67 -6.20 -11.19
CA THR A 100 48.95 -6.91 -11.28
C THR A 100 48.76 -8.38 -10.88
N ALA A 101 49.66 -9.26 -11.30
CA ALA A 101 49.60 -10.68 -10.96
C ALA A 101 49.67 -10.89 -9.43
N GLU A 102 50.54 -10.14 -8.75
CA GLU A 102 50.72 -10.17 -7.29
C GLU A 102 49.41 -9.79 -6.55
N GLU A 103 48.72 -8.73 -6.98
CA GLU A 103 47.43 -8.34 -6.41
C GLU A 103 46.36 -9.42 -6.56
N LEU A 104 46.36 -10.11 -7.69
CA LEU A 104 45.42 -11.19 -7.98
C LEU A 104 45.69 -12.39 -7.07
N GLU A 105 46.94 -12.80 -6.93
CA GLU A 105 47.37 -13.88 -6.04
C GLU A 105 47.01 -13.59 -4.57
N ASN A 106 47.32 -12.37 -4.09
CA ASN A 106 46.98 -11.93 -2.73
C ASN A 106 45.47 -11.99 -2.46
N ARG A 107 44.63 -11.61 -3.44
CA ARG A 107 43.17 -11.73 -3.33
C ARG A 107 42.72 -13.18 -3.25
N ILE A 108 43.28 -14.05 -4.09
CA ILE A 108 42.96 -15.48 -4.07
C ILE A 108 43.32 -16.07 -2.71
N GLU A 109 44.50 -15.75 -2.17
CA GLU A 109 44.93 -16.19 -0.86
C GLU A 109 43.99 -15.71 0.24
N THR A 110 43.69 -14.40 0.26
CA THR A 110 42.75 -13.80 1.22
C THR A 110 41.38 -14.47 1.17
N LEU A 111 40.85 -14.76 -0.02
CA LEU A 111 39.56 -15.44 -0.17
C LEU A 111 39.59 -16.89 0.34
N LYS A 112 40.70 -17.61 0.11
CA LYS A 112 40.89 -18.97 0.65
C LYS A 112 40.94 -18.94 2.18
N GLU A 113 41.67 -18.00 2.76
CA GLU A 113 41.74 -17.82 4.22
C GLU A 113 40.39 -17.45 4.81
N TRP A 114 39.68 -16.51 4.18
CA TRP A 114 38.33 -16.14 4.56
C TRP A 114 37.36 -17.33 4.53
N ALA A 115 37.40 -18.14 3.47
CA ALA A 115 36.58 -19.34 3.36
C ALA A 115 36.88 -20.35 4.48
N ARG A 116 38.17 -20.59 4.78
CA ARG A 116 38.59 -21.44 5.90
C ARG A 116 38.11 -20.89 7.24
N HIS A 117 38.24 -19.59 7.45
CA HIS A 117 37.79 -18.92 8.67
C HIS A 117 36.28 -19.03 8.85
N ARG A 118 35.49 -18.71 7.81
CA ARG A 118 34.03 -18.86 7.85
C ARG A 118 33.58 -20.29 8.09
N GLY A 119 34.30 -21.28 7.53
CA GLY A 119 34.07 -22.70 7.83
C GLY A 119 34.27 -23.02 9.32
N LYS A 120 35.37 -22.55 9.92
CA LYS A 120 35.63 -22.72 11.36
C LYS A 120 34.56 -22.07 12.22
N VAL A 121 34.15 -20.84 11.90
CA VAL A 121 33.08 -20.13 12.61
C VAL A 121 31.76 -20.90 12.54
N ALA A 122 31.37 -21.37 11.36
CA ALA A 122 30.13 -22.13 11.19
C ALA A 122 30.11 -23.44 11.99
N ILE A 123 31.23 -24.19 11.97
CA ILE A 123 31.36 -25.42 12.78
C ILE A 123 31.29 -25.12 14.27
N ALA A 124 31.96 -24.05 14.72
CA ALA A 124 31.91 -23.63 16.11
C ALA A 124 30.48 -23.25 16.52
N GLU A 125 29.80 -22.38 15.77
CA GLU A 125 28.41 -21.97 16.00
C GLU A 125 27.47 -23.17 16.07
N ALA A 126 27.57 -24.10 15.13
CA ALA A 126 26.77 -25.33 15.14
C ALA A 126 27.01 -26.16 16.42
N SER A 127 28.28 -26.31 16.83
CA SER A 127 28.63 -27.04 18.05
C SER A 127 28.11 -26.35 19.32
N TRP A 128 28.06 -25.02 19.34
CA TRP A 128 27.50 -24.26 20.46
C TRP A 128 25.99 -24.45 20.55
N ILE A 129 25.29 -24.37 19.42
CA ILE A 129 23.84 -24.62 19.36
C ILE A 129 23.52 -26.03 19.84
N GLU A 130 24.26 -27.03 19.36
CA GLU A 130 24.08 -28.42 19.78
C GLU A 130 24.26 -28.59 21.28
N LYS A 131 25.31 -28.00 21.87
CA LYS A 131 25.54 -28.02 23.32
C LYS A 131 24.42 -27.35 24.10
N MET A 132 23.91 -26.20 23.62
CA MET A 132 22.80 -25.49 24.26
C MET A 132 21.53 -26.33 24.26
N VAL A 133 21.20 -26.99 23.14
CA VAL A 133 20.04 -27.88 23.03
C VAL A 133 20.21 -29.10 23.93
N GLN A 134 21.37 -29.77 23.91
CA GLN A 134 21.64 -30.90 24.79
C GLN A 134 21.56 -30.54 26.28
N ALA A 135 22.00 -29.35 26.67
CA ALA A 135 21.89 -28.86 28.03
C ALA A 135 20.43 -28.58 28.42
N GLN A 136 19.65 -27.98 27.52
CA GLN A 136 18.22 -27.76 27.70
C GLN A 136 17.47 -29.09 27.88
N ASP A 137 17.73 -30.09 27.03
CA ASP A 137 17.10 -31.40 27.09
C ASP A 137 17.41 -32.12 28.40
N LYS A 138 18.67 -32.10 28.84
CA LYS A 138 19.09 -32.67 30.14
C LYS A 138 18.37 -31.99 31.30
N ALA A 139 18.34 -30.66 31.31
CA ALA A 139 17.63 -29.90 32.34
C ALA A 139 16.14 -30.23 32.39
N LEU A 140 15.48 -30.40 31.23
CA LEU A 140 14.07 -30.81 31.17
C LEU A 140 13.85 -32.25 31.66
N GLN A 141 14.77 -33.18 31.36
CA GLN A 141 14.71 -34.55 31.85
C GLN A 141 14.89 -34.63 33.37
N GLU A 142 15.78 -33.82 33.94
CA GLU A 142 15.98 -33.72 35.38
C GLU A 142 14.75 -33.08 36.05
N LEU A 143 14.25 -31.97 35.51
CA LEU A 143 13.04 -31.31 35.99
C LEU A 143 11.84 -32.27 36.03
N ARG A 144 11.69 -33.10 35.00
CA ARG A 144 10.61 -34.09 34.93
C ARG A 144 10.69 -35.15 36.04
N LYS A 145 11.90 -35.57 36.41
CA LYS A 145 12.10 -36.54 37.51
C LYS A 145 11.76 -35.93 38.87
N GLU A 146 11.97 -34.63 39.03
CA GLU A 146 11.66 -33.89 40.26
C GLU A 146 10.18 -33.51 40.35
N SER A 147 9.60 -32.98 39.27
CA SER A 147 8.21 -32.53 39.20
C SER A 147 7.66 -32.54 37.77
N GLU A 148 6.66 -33.38 37.53
CA GLU A 148 5.96 -33.45 36.24
C GLU A 148 5.13 -32.19 35.96
N GLU A 149 4.57 -31.55 37.00
CA GLU A 149 3.76 -30.32 36.85
C GLU A 149 4.59 -29.15 36.29
N LEU A 150 5.82 -28.96 36.82
CA LEU A 150 6.72 -27.92 36.35
C LEU A 150 7.22 -28.20 34.93
N TYR A 151 7.47 -29.47 34.60
CA TYR A 151 7.83 -29.88 33.24
C TYR A 151 6.73 -29.53 32.23
N GLN A 152 5.46 -29.80 32.55
CA GLN A 152 4.33 -29.48 31.68
C GLN A 152 4.18 -27.98 31.46
N ALA A 153 4.43 -27.17 32.49
CA ALA A 153 4.43 -25.71 32.39
C ALA A 153 5.59 -25.19 31.52
N ALA A 154 6.80 -25.72 31.70
CA ALA A 154 8.01 -25.26 31.00
C ALA A 154 8.00 -25.54 29.49
N ILE A 155 7.26 -26.55 29.03
CA ILE A 155 7.14 -26.90 27.60
C ILE A 155 6.13 -26.04 26.85
N GLN A 156 5.23 -25.35 27.56
CA GLN A 156 4.24 -24.51 26.89
C GLN A 156 4.93 -23.36 26.14
N ILE A 157 4.40 -23.07 24.95
CA ILE A 157 4.85 -21.91 24.17
C ILE A 157 4.37 -20.65 24.88
N ASP A 158 5.30 -19.75 25.18
CA ASP A 158 4.97 -18.43 25.72
C ASP A 158 4.33 -17.55 24.62
N PRO A 159 3.05 -17.18 24.75
CA PRO A 159 2.39 -16.32 23.77
C PRO A 159 2.95 -14.88 23.76
N GLU A 160 3.60 -14.44 24.84
CA GLU A 160 4.19 -13.10 24.93
C GLU A 160 5.51 -12.96 24.15
N LEU A 161 6.09 -14.08 23.71
CA LEU A 161 7.32 -14.09 22.93
C LEU A 161 7.17 -13.35 21.59
N LEU A 162 5.95 -13.24 21.05
CA LEU A 162 5.67 -12.56 19.78
C LEU A 162 4.73 -11.36 20.00
N PRO A 163 5.07 -10.15 19.53
CA PRO A 163 6.21 -9.82 18.66
C PRO A 163 7.51 -9.50 19.41
N TYR A 164 8.55 -10.31 19.19
CA TYR A 164 9.90 -10.01 19.65
C TYR A 164 10.53 -8.87 18.84
N ARG A 165 11.06 -7.83 19.51
CA ARG A 165 11.73 -6.70 18.85
C ARG A 165 13.03 -6.35 19.57
N THR A 166 14.13 -6.39 18.83
CA THR A 166 15.45 -5.96 19.30
C THR A 166 16.05 -4.91 18.38
N LYS A 167 16.91 -4.07 18.95
CA LYS A 167 17.76 -3.15 18.19
C LYS A 167 19.11 -3.82 18.00
N GLY A 168 19.66 -3.73 16.79
CA GLY A 168 21.03 -4.20 16.51
C GLY A 168 22.07 -3.39 17.30
N CYS A 169 23.28 -3.96 17.41
CA CYS A 169 24.41 -3.25 18.01
C CYS A 169 24.73 -1.99 17.19
N VAL A 170 25.06 -0.90 17.89
CA VAL A 170 25.56 0.34 17.29
C VAL A 170 27.08 0.36 17.33
N GLU A 171 27.73 1.02 16.37
CA GLU A 171 29.19 1.14 16.33
C GLU A 171 29.75 1.85 17.55
N SER A 172 29.04 2.86 18.06
CA SER A 172 29.40 3.65 19.23
C SER A 172 28.22 3.80 20.19
N ALA A 173 28.48 3.75 21.49
CA ALA A 173 27.46 3.92 22.51
C ALA A 173 26.87 5.34 22.46
N PRO A 174 25.59 5.51 22.85
CA PRO A 174 24.94 6.82 22.87
C PRO A 174 25.60 7.75 23.89
N ILE A 175 25.79 9.00 23.50
CA ILE A 175 26.30 10.05 24.39
C ILE A 175 25.16 10.54 25.30
N SER A 176 25.41 10.63 26.60
CA SER A 176 24.44 11.16 27.56
C SER A 176 24.21 12.66 27.34
N ASN A 177 22.94 13.10 27.41
CA ASN A 177 22.52 14.49 27.24
C ASN A 177 22.90 15.11 25.88
N TYR A 178 23.00 14.30 24.83
CA TYR A 178 23.17 14.81 23.48
C TYR A 178 21.88 15.47 22.99
N GLU A 179 21.94 16.75 22.66
CA GLU A 179 20.85 17.50 22.03
C GLU A 179 21.06 17.52 20.51
N PRO A 180 20.28 16.74 19.73
CA PRO A 180 20.34 16.80 18.28
C PRO A 180 19.80 18.14 17.78
N ALA A 181 20.32 18.61 16.64
CA ALA A 181 19.77 19.77 15.96
C ALA A 181 18.33 19.53 15.49
N ASP A 182 17.50 20.57 15.53
CA ASP A 182 16.11 20.49 15.07
C ASP A 182 16.01 20.27 13.55
N GLY A 183 15.03 19.50 13.13
CA GLY A 183 14.83 19.11 11.74
C GLY A 183 13.49 18.43 11.50
N TYR A 184 12.98 18.55 10.27
CA TYR A 184 11.71 17.95 9.87
C TYR A 184 11.92 16.69 9.00
N ILE A 185 11.22 15.61 9.32
CA ILE A 185 11.22 14.37 8.54
C ILE A 185 10.08 14.41 7.52
N HIS A 186 10.41 14.57 6.24
CA HIS A 186 9.45 14.43 5.14
C HIS A 186 9.45 13.00 4.62
N ASP A 187 8.31 12.32 4.70
CA ASP A 187 8.13 11.01 4.08
C ASP A 187 8.01 11.16 2.55
N VAL A 188 9.02 10.68 1.84
CA VAL A 188 9.10 10.66 0.37
C VAL A 188 8.79 9.29 -0.22
N SER A 189 8.27 8.36 0.58
CA SER A 189 7.95 7.00 0.13
C SER A 189 6.91 7.00 -0.99
N ARG A 190 7.17 6.22 -2.04
CA ARG A 190 6.27 6.13 -3.19
C ARG A 190 5.01 5.36 -2.80
N LYS A 191 3.86 6.01 -2.93
CA LYS A 191 2.54 5.39 -2.73
C LYS A 191 2.16 4.61 -3.99
N TRP A 192 2.15 3.30 -3.88
CA TRP A 192 1.65 2.39 -4.91
C TRP A 192 0.13 2.20 -4.73
N THR A 193 -0.67 2.79 -5.61
CA THR A 193 -2.11 2.54 -5.67
C THR A 193 -2.38 1.36 -6.60
N SER A 194 -2.96 0.29 -6.08
CA SER A 194 -3.45 -0.87 -6.85
C SER A 194 -4.79 -0.58 -7.51
#